data_AF-A0A179D2G1-F1
#
_entry.id   AF-A0A179D2G1-F1
#
_cell.length_a   1.000
_cell.length_b   1.000
_cell.length_c   1.000
_cell.angle_alpha   90.00
_cell.angle_beta   90.00
_cell.angle_gamma   90.00
#
_symmetry.space_group_name_H-M   'P 1'
#
loop_
_entity.id
_entity.type
_entity.pdbx_description
1 polymer ?
#
loop_
_entity_poly.entity_id
_entity_poly.type
_entity_poly.pdbx_seq_one_letter_code
_entity_poly.pdbx_strand_id
1 'polypeptide(L)' 'MLTLKKLREFKEYLESGAFIEDFDMRPPDGQAEMLDMIDILFEICEKADEVMTEHFYRRLREKSEGEGS' A
#
# COMPACT_ATOMS: atom_id res chain seq x y z
N MET A 1 1.41 -9.25 11.21
CA MET A 1 1.46 -9.41 9.74
C MET A 1 0.19 -8.81 9.14
N LEU A 2 0.29 -7.99 8.11
CA LEU A 2 -0.84 -7.47 7.35
C LEU A 2 -1.50 -8.60 6.54
N THR A 3 -2.83 -8.68 6.53
CA THR A 3 -3.57 -9.74 5.81
C THR A 3 -4.40 -9.15 4.69
N LEU A 4 -4.72 -9.97 3.67
CA LEU A 4 -5.59 -9.54 2.56
C LEU A 4 -6.97 -9.08 3.05
N LYS A 5 -7.52 -9.73 4.09
CA LYS A 5 -8.79 -9.32 4.69
C LYS A 5 -8.70 -7.90 5.26
N LYS A 6 -7.68 -7.62 6.09
CA LYS A 6 -7.48 -6.29 6.69
C LYS A 6 -7.23 -5.20 5.64
N LEU A 7 -6.51 -5.52 4.57
CA LEU A 7 -6.29 -4.60 3.45
C LEU A 7 -7.60 -4.24 2.73
N ARG A 8 -8.47 -5.24 2.52
CA ARG A 8 -9.79 -5.00 1.90
C ARG A 8 -10.69 -4.17 2.79
N GLU A 9 -10.77 -4.51 4.07
CA GLU A 9 -11.54 -3.75 5.06
C GLU A 9 -11.06 -2.30 5.14
N PHE A 10 -9.74 -2.08 5.13
CA PHE A 10 -9.18 -0.73 5.13
C PHE A 10 -9.45 0.03 3.83
N LYS A 11 -9.38 -0.64 2.68
CA LYS A 11 -9.78 -0.05 1.40
C LYS A 11 -11.25 0.37 1.40
N GLU A 12 -12.15 -0.50 1.88
CA GLU A 12 -13.58 -0.19 2.01
C GLU A 12 -13.82 1.00 2.94
N TYR A 13 -13.07 1.08 4.05
CA TYR A 13 -13.10 2.22 4.96
C TYR A 13 -12.74 3.54 4.26
N LEU A 14 -11.63 3.56 3.49
CA LEU A 14 -11.24 4.74 2.70
C LEU A 14 -12.27 5.11 1.62
N GLU A 15 -12.85 4.12 0.93
CA GLU A 15 -13.84 4.33 -0.12
C GLU A 15 -15.20 4.81 0.40
N SER A 16 -15.55 4.45 1.64
CA SER A 16 -16.83 4.80 2.25
C SER A 16 -16.99 6.28 2.62
N GLY A 17 -15.88 7.03 2.68
CA GLY A 17 -15.86 8.40 3.20
C GLY A 17 -15.75 8.49 4.73
N ALA A 18 -15.93 7.38 5.45
CA ALA A 18 -15.84 7.33 6.91
C ALA A 18 -14.48 7.80 7.47
N PHE A 19 -13.40 7.66 6.70
CA PHE A 19 -12.09 8.20 7.08
C PHE A 19 -12.13 9.72 7.31
N ILE A 20 -12.80 10.47 6.43
CA ILE A 20 -12.88 11.93 6.55
C ILE A 20 -13.80 12.32 7.71
N GLU A 21 -14.92 11.61 7.89
CA GLU A 21 -15.82 11.82 9.02
C GLU A 21 -15.10 11.60 10.36
N ASP A 22 -14.34 10.50 10.48
CA ASP A 22 -13.55 10.21 11.68
C ASP A 22 -12.43 11.24 11.89
N PHE A 23 -11.79 11.69 10.81
CA PHE A 23 -10.75 12.72 10.86
C PHE A 23 -11.29 14.04 11.41
N ASP A 24 -12.43 14.51 10.90
CA ASP A 24 -13.04 15.78 11.31
C ASP A 24 -13.53 15.76 12.77
N MET A 25 -13.86 14.58 13.29
CA MET A 25 -14.32 14.39 14.68
C MET A 25 -13.18 14.24 15.69
N ARG A 26 -11.93 14.05 15.25
CA ARG A 26 -10.78 13.86 16.14
C ARG A 26 -10.17 15.18 16.62
N PRO A 27 -9.53 15.18 17.81
CA PRO A 27 -8.68 16.28 18.24
C PRO A 27 -7.43 16.40 17.34
N PRO A 28 -6.72 17.54 17.35
CA PRO A 28 -5.62 17.82 16.42
C PRO A 28 -4.46 16.81 16.44
N ASP A 29 -4.16 16.23 17.59
CA ASP A 29 -3.18 15.15 17.73
C ASP A 29 -3.63 13.86 17.04
N GLY A 30 -4.90 13.49 17.21
CA GLY A 30 -5.51 12.35 16.52
C GLY A 30 -5.63 12.56 15.01
N GLN A 31 -5.81 13.80 14.56
CA GLN A 31 -5.76 14.16 13.14
C GLN A 31 -4.37 13.98 12.56
N ALA A 32 -3.33 14.47 13.26
CA ALA A 32 -1.94 14.30 12.85
C ALA A 32 -1.58 12.81 12.68
N GLU A 33 -1.96 11.97 13.66
CA GLU A 33 -1.73 10.52 13.58
C GLU A 33 -2.44 9.87 12.36
N MET A 34 -3.65 10.33 12.03
CA MET A 34 -4.36 9.84 10.84
C MET A 34 -3.70 10.26 9.53
N LEU A 35 -3.12 11.47 9.47
CA LEU A 35 -2.35 11.91 8.30
C LEU A 35 -1.04 11.11 8.17
N ASP A 36 -0.33 10.89 9.27
CA ASP A 36 0.88 10.05 9.29
C ASP A 36 0.57 8.62 8.79
N MET A 37 -0.62 8.08 9.12
CA MET A 37 -1.06 6.78 8.61
C MET A 37 -1.23 6.76 7.08
N ILE A 38 -1.74 7.85 6.49
CA ILE A 38 -1.89 7.97 5.04
C ILE A 38 -0.53 8.15 4.36
N ASP A 39 0.39 8.92 4.95
CA ASP A 39 1.74 9.07 4.43
C ASP A 39 2.48 7.72 4.38
N ILE A 40 2.42 6.94 5.47
CA ILE A 40 2.98 5.58 5.50
C ILE A 40 2.32 4.68 4.45
N LEU A 41 1.00 4.83 4.20
CA LEU A 41 0.32 4.05 3.17
C LEU A 41 0.89 4.33 1.77
N PHE A 42 1.21 5.59 1.46
CA PHE A 42 1.83 5.95 0.18
C PHE A 42 3.23 5.34 0.05
N GLU A 43 4.06 5.44 1.09
CA GLU A 43 5.38 4.81 1.11
C GLU A 43 5.30 3.29 0.90
N ILE A 44 4.31 2.63 1.53
CA ILE A 44 4.06 1.19 1.33
C ILE A 44 3.68 0.89 -0.12
N CYS A 45 2.83 1.71 -0.74
CA CYS A 45 2.43 1.53 -2.14
C CYS A 45 3.62 1.65 -3.09
N GLU A 46 4.47 2.66 -2.90
CA GLU A 46 5.71 2.83 -3.67
C GLU A 46 6.62 1.61 -3.49
N LYS A 47 6.80 1.16 -2.24
CA LYS A 47 7.65 0.01 -1.98
C LYS A 47 7.11 -1.29 -2.59
N ALA A 48 5.79 -1.46 -2.61
CA ALA A 48 5.15 -2.59 -3.26
C ALA A 48 5.40 -2.57 -4.78
N ASP A 49 5.33 -1.40 -5.41
CA ASP A 49 5.63 -1.25 -6.84
C ASP A 49 7.08 -1.59 -7.17
N GLU A 50 8.04 -1.09 -6.39
CA GLU A 50 9.46 -1.43 -6.53
C GLU A 50 9.69 -2.95 -6.45
N VAL A 51 9.11 -3.59 -5.43
CA VAL A 51 9.25 -5.04 -5.20
C VAL A 51 8.69 -5.84 -6.38
N MET A 52 7.52 -5.46 -6.89
CA MET A 52 6.92 -6.13 -8.05
C MET A 52 7.72 -5.90 -9.32
N THR A 53 8.19 -4.68 -9.53
CA THR A 53 9.03 -4.30 -10.68
C THR A 53 10.32 -5.11 -10.70
N GLU A 54 11.06 -5.18 -9.58
CA GLU A 54 12.25 -6.03 -9.47
C GLU A 54 11.95 -7.51 -9.75
N HIS A 55 10.83 -8.02 -9.23
CA HIS A 55 10.43 -9.41 -9.45
C HIS A 55 10.19 -9.70 -10.94
N PHE A 56 9.49 -8.81 -11.65
CA PHE A 56 9.25 -8.96 -13.08
C PHE A 56 10.53 -8.89 -13.91
N TYR A 57 11.43 -7.94 -13.61
CA TYR A 57 12.70 -7.83 -14.31
C TYR A 57 13.58 -9.07 -14.13
N ARG A 58 13.67 -9.61 -12.91
CA ARG A 58 14.40 -10.86 -12.65
C ARG A 58 13.84 -12.02 -13.46
N ARG A 59 12.52 -12.18 -13.47
CA ARG A 59 11.83 -13.25 -14.23
C ARG A 59 12.02 -13.11 -15.75
N LEU A 60 12.06 -11.89 -16.28
CA LEU A 60 12.33 -11.64 -17.70
C LEU A 60 13.77 -11.99 -18.06
N ARG A 61 14.74 -11.63 -17.21
CA ARG A 61 16.15 -11.97 -17.40
C ARG A 61 16.38 -13.48 -17.40
N GLU A 62 15.79 -14.20 -16.46
CA GLU A 62 15.87 -15.66 -16.36
C GLU A 62 15.31 -16.35 -17.62
N LYS A 63 14.23 -15.81 -18.21
CA LYS A 63 13.69 -16.33 -19.48
C LYS A 63 14.63 -16.10 -20.66
N SER A 64 15.23 -14.91 -20.77
CA SER A 64 16.17 -14.61 -21.85
C SER A 64 17.48 -15.41 -21.77
N GLU A 65 17.88 -15.86 -20.58
CA GLU A 65 19.08 -16.69 -20.39
C GLU A 65 18.79 -18.20 -20.61
N GLY A 66 17.53 -18.64 -20.47
CA GLY A 66 17.12 -20.05 -20.65
C GLY A 66 16.77 -20.48 -22.08
N GLU A 67 16.52 -19.55 -23.01
CA GLU A 67 16.24 -19.83 -24.43
C GLU A 67 17.51 -19.86 -25.31
N GLY A 68 18.69 -19.67 -24.71
CA GLY A 68 19.99 -19.69 -25.38
C GLY A 68 20.89 -20.90 -25.07
N SER A 69 20.36 -21.95 -24.41
CA SER A 69 21.07 -23.20 -24.10
C SER A 69 20.51 -24.40 -24.85
#